data_AF-A0A7S1W9U4-F1
#
_entry.id   AF-A0A7S1W9U4-F1
#
_cell.length_a   1.000
_cell.length_b   1.000
_cell.length_c   1.000
_cell.angle_alpha   90.00
_cell.angle_beta   90.00
_cell.angle_gamma   90.00
#
_symmetry.space_group_name_H-M   'P 1'
#
loop_
_entity.id
_entity.type
_entity.pdbx_description
1 polymer ?
#
loop_
_entity_poly.entity_id
_entity_poly.type
_entity_poly.pdbx_seq_one_letter_code
_entity_poly.pdbx_strand_id
1 'polypeptide(L)'
;PASFAADSAVKTIKMPPSLQQIGDRFCANASEIESFDFNEQACGSRSLTSLGASAFANCPKLESVSLAASLRAIGPYFCTATPKLETCDMSLAKGVKRVPPSTLESSGVTEVLLPGSVEAIARGFAVK
;
A
#
# COMPACT_ATOMS: atom_id res chain seq x y z
N PRO A 1 -17.51 -3.28 -3.75
CA PRO A 1 -16.03 -3.15 -3.74
C PRO A 1 -15.40 -4.25 -4.60
N ALA A 2 -14.83 -3.89 -5.75
CA ALA A 2 -14.09 -4.85 -6.56
C ALA A 2 -12.84 -5.31 -5.77
N SER A 3 -12.64 -6.61 -5.62
CA SER A 3 -11.44 -7.19 -5.04
C SER A 3 -10.70 -7.95 -6.14
N PHE A 4 -9.45 -7.61 -6.38
CA PHE A 4 -8.52 -8.34 -7.25
C PHE A 4 -7.68 -9.35 -6.44
N ALA A 5 -8.19 -9.80 -5.29
CA ALA A 5 -7.55 -10.79 -4.45
C ALA A 5 -7.34 -12.07 -5.28
N ALA A 6 -6.08 -12.48 -5.45
CA ALA A 6 -5.66 -13.62 -6.28
C ALA A 6 -5.85 -13.46 -7.80
N ASP A 7 -5.96 -12.24 -8.34
CA ASP A 7 -5.91 -12.06 -9.80
C ASP A 7 -4.47 -12.20 -10.32
N SER A 8 -4.18 -13.36 -10.90
CA SER A 8 -2.86 -13.72 -11.42
C SER A 8 -2.47 -13.00 -12.71
N ALA A 9 -3.31 -12.14 -13.29
CA ALA A 9 -3.04 -11.48 -14.56
C ALA A 9 -2.85 -9.95 -14.45
N VAL A 10 -3.09 -9.38 -13.28
CA VAL A 10 -3.12 -7.93 -13.10
C VAL A 10 -1.72 -7.36 -12.91
N LYS A 11 -1.16 -6.86 -14.03
CA LYS A 11 0.11 -6.11 -14.03
C LYS A 11 -0.05 -4.65 -13.63
N THR A 12 -1.22 -4.07 -13.92
CA THR A 12 -1.49 -2.63 -13.69
C THR A 12 -2.95 -2.45 -13.28
N ILE A 13 -3.19 -1.69 -12.22
CA ILE A 13 -4.53 -1.41 -11.72
C ILE A 13 -4.86 0.03 -11.97
N LYS A 14 -5.88 0.27 -12.80
CA LYS A 14 -6.47 1.59 -12.97
C LYS A 14 -7.61 1.74 -11.99
N MET A 15 -7.42 2.59 -11.00
CA MET A 15 -8.44 2.91 -10.03
C MET A 15 -9.39 3.99 -10.57
N PRO A 16 -10.67 3.97 -10.19
CA PRO A 16 -11.58 5.04 -10.56
C PRO A 16 -11.27 6.33 -9.77
N PRO A 17 -11.48 7.52 -10.36
CA PRO A 17 -11.20 8.80 -9.72
C PRO A 17 -12.08 9.10 -8.49
N SER A 18 -13.20 8.37 -8.34
CA SER A 18 -14.11 8.45 -7.21
C SER A 18 -13.83 7.42 -6.11
N LEU A 19 -12.73 6.65 -6.20
CA LEU A 19 -12.43 5.60 -5.23
C LEU A 19 -12.08 6.18 -3.86
N GLN A 20 -12.96 6.00 -2.87
CA GLN A 20 -12.75 6.56 -1.54
C GLN A 20 -11.95 5.64 -0.60
N GLN A 21 -12.09 4.33 -0.77
CA GLN A 21 -11.56 3.33 0.14
C GLN A 21 -11.16 2.08 -0.63
N ILE A 22 -10.08 1.46 -0.18
CA ILE A 22 -9.64 0.15 -0.65
C ILE A 22 -9.96 -0.85 0.43
N GLY A 23 -10.68 -1.91 0.05
CA GLY A 23 -11.08 -2.96 0.97
C GLY A 23 -9.90 -3.81 1.41
N ASP A 24 -10.15 -4.62 2.43
CA ASP A 24 -9.19 -5.63 2.89
C ASP A 24 -8.86 -6.60 1.75
N ARG A 25 -7.59 -7.01 1.68
CA ARG A 25 -7.07 -7.97 0.68
C ARG A 25 -7.31 -7.59 -0.77
N PHE A 26 -7.47 -6.30 -1.08
CA PHE A 26 -7.79 -5.81 -2.43
C PHE A 26 -6.97 -6.45 -3.55
N CYS A 27 -5.65 -6.59 -3.39
CA CYS A 27 -4.71 -7.26 -4.29
C CYS A 27 -3.84 -8.28 -3.56
N ALA A 28 -4.36 -8.88 -2.48
CA ALA A 28 -3.60 -9.90 -1.78
C ALA A 28 -3.34 -11.10 -2.73
N ASN A 29 -2.12 -11.63 -2.70
CA ASN A 29 -1.63 -12.75 -3.53
C ASN A 29 -1.53 -12.43 -5.04
N ALA A 30 -1.46 -11.16 -5.43
CA ALA A 30 -1.23 -10.81 -6.83
C ALA A 30 0.20 -11.24 -7.25
N SER A 31 0.29 -12.24 -8.11
CA SER A 31 1.56 -12.84 -8.55
C SER A 31 2.30 -12.05 -9.62
N GLU A 32 1.59 -11.16 -10.33
CA GLU A 32 2.11 -10.43 -11.49
C GLU A 32 2.22 -8.90 -11.28
N ILE A 33 1.84 -8.38 -10.11
CA ILE A 33 1.88 -6.94 -9.86
C ILE A 33 3.31 -6.50 -9.54
N GLU A 34 3.84 -5.57 -10.33
CA GLU A 34 5.23 -5.10 -10.24
C GLU A 34 5.36 -3.78 -9.49
N SER A 35 4.44 -2.84 -9.72
CA SER A 35 4.43 -1.55 -9.04
C SER A 35 3.00 -1.14 -8.73
N PHE A 36 2.84 -0.41 -7.62
CA PHE A 36 1.56 0.20 -7.30
C PHE A 36 1.73 1.69 -6.98
N ASP A 37 1.08 2.53 -7.79
CA ASP A 37 1.10 3.96 -7.59
C ASP A 37 -0.30 4.49 -7.21
N PHE A 38 -0.47 4.81 -5.92
CA PHE A 38 -1.65 5.50 -5.41
C PHE A 38 -1.56 7.02 -5.50
N ASN A 39 -0.52 7.60 -6.09
CA ASN A 39 -0.46 9.05 -6.21
C ASN A 39 -1.69 9.58 -7.00
N GLU A 40 -2.02 10.86 -6.78
CA GLU A 40 -3.18 11.47 -7.43
C GLU A 40 -3.07 11.46 -8.96
N GLN A 41 -1.86 11.41 -9.51
CA GLN A 41 -1.59 11.46 -10.96
C GLN A 41 -1.83 10.11 -11.65
N ALA A 42 -1.51 9.00 -10.99
CA ALA A 42 -1.59 7.63 -11.49
C ALA A 42 -2.97 7.02 -11.20
N CYS A 43 -3.49 7.26 -10.01
CA CYS A 43 -4.75 6.69 -9.55
C CYS A 43 -5.95 7.56 -9.93
N GLY A 44 -5.75 8.86 -10.22
CA GLY A 44 -6.82 9.84 -10.48
C GLY A 44 -7.74 10.08 -9.27
N SER A 45 -7.58 9.30 -8.19
CA SER A 45 -8.41 9.35 -7.01
C SER A 45 -7.87 10.33 -5.98
N ARG A 46 -8.40 11.55 -6.01
CA ARG A 46 -8.22 12.53 -4.93
C ARG A 46 -9.01 12.18 -3.68
N SER A 47 -9.89 11.19 -3.74
CA SER A 47 -10.79 10.85 -2.66
C SER A 47 -10.35 9.65 -1.83
N LEU A 48 -9.22 9.01 -2.17
CA LEU A 48 -8.74 7.82 -1.46
C LEU A 48 -8.28 8.17 -0.04
N THR A 49 -9.10 7.82 0.94
CA THR A 49 -8.86 8.16 2.35
C THR A 49 -8.32 6.99 3.17
N SER A 50 -8.63 5.75 2.79
CA SER A 50 -8.36 4.57 3.63
C SER A 50 -7.92 3.36 2.81
N LEU A 51 -6.91 2.64 3.31
CA LEU A 51 -6.46 1.33 2.80
C LEU A 51 -6.84 0.24 3.79
N GLY A 52 -7.41 -0.85 3.29
CA GLY A 52 -7.77 -2.02 4.08
C GLY A 52 -6.57 -2.83 4.53
N ALA A 53 -6.84 -3.77 5.43
CA ALA A 53 -5.85 -4.72 5.92
C ALA A 53 -5.40 -5.66 4.79
N SER A 54 -4.11 -5.98 4.74
CA SER A 54 -3.55 -6.92 3.75
C SER A 54 -3.80 -6.55 2.29
N ALA A 55 -4.03 -5.28 1.95
CA ALA A 55 -4.41 -4.89 0.60
C ALA A 55 -3.40 -5.34 -0.48
N PHE A 56 -2.10 -5.44 -0.16
CA PHE A 56 -1.01 -5.96 -1.02
C PHE A 56 -0.19 -7.04 -0.32
N ALA A 57 -0.85 -7.86 0.50
CA ALA A 57 -0.19 -8.98 1.15
C ALA A 57 0.22 -10.04 0.12
N ASN A 58 1.40 -10.64 0.29
CA ASN A 58 1.89 -11.77 -0.50
C ASN A 58 1.99 -11.48 -2.01
N CYS A 59 2.47 -10.29 -2.37
CA CYS A 59 2.78 -9.93 -3.75
C CYS A 59 4.27 -10.15 -4.05
N PRO A 60 4.68 -11.28 -4.68
CA PRO A 60 6.09 -11.64 -4.84
C PRO A 60 6.83 -10.81 -5.90
N LYS A 61 6.11 -10.11 -6.78
CA LYS A 61 6.69 -9.25 -7.83
C LYS A 61 6.64 -7.76 -7.52
N LEU A 62 6.00 -7.35 -6.43
CA LEU A 62 5.81 -5.93 -6.13
C LEU A 62 7.14 -5.32 -5.68
N GLU A 63 7.64 -4.35 -6.43
CA GLU A 63 8.95 -3.70 -6.25
C GLU A 63 8.84 -2.31 -5.62
N SER A 64 7.78 -1.56 -5.95
CA SER A 64 7.57 -0.20 -5.44
C SER A 64 6.10 0.08 -5.13
N VAL A 65 5.88 0.85 -4.05
CA VAL A 65 4.56 1.35 -3.65
C VAL A 65 4.64 2.83 -3.32
N SER A 66 3.74 3.62 -3.92
CA SER A 66 3.60 5.06 -3.64
C SER A 66 2.20 5.35 -3.11
N LEU A 67 2.06 6.09 -2.01
CA LEU A 67 0.77 6.43 -1.38
C LEU A 67 0.24 7.83 -1.78
N ALA A 68 -1.10 7.96 -1.82
CA ALA A 68 -1.78 9.22 -2.11
C ALA A 68 -1.65 10.25 -0.97
N ALA A 69 -1.65 11.54 -1.31
CA ALA A 69 -1.68 12.61 -0.31
C ALA A 69 -3.00 12.71 0.46
N SER A 70 -4.10 12.29 -0.16
CA SER A 70 -5.45 12.23 0.42
C SER A 70 -5.62 11.13 1.46
N LEU A 71 -4.63 10.24 1.60
CA LEU A 71 -4.70 9.09 2.48
C LEU A 71 -4.62 9.51 3.96
N ARG A 72 -5.54 8.95 4.76
CA ARG A 72 -5.68 9.21 6.20
C ARG A 72 -5.46 7.97 7.06
N ALA A 73 -5.72 6.78 6.53
CA ALA A 73 -5.59 5.53 7.25
C ALA A 73 -4.99 4.43 6.38
N ILE A 74 -4.11 3.63 6.99
CA ILE A 74 -3.53 2.42 6.42
C ILE A 74 -3.97 1.25 7.31
N GLY A 75 -4.30 0.11 6.70
CA GLY A 75 -4.66 -1.11 7.40
C GLY A 75 -3.44 -1.93 7.84
N PRO A 76 -3.58 -2.80 8.85
CA PRO A 76 -2.53 -3.73 9.26
C PRO A 76 -2.17 -4.70 8.12
N TYR A 77 -0.93 -5.18 8.11
CA TYR A 77 -0.44 -6.13 7.09
C TYR A 77 -0.51 -5.63 5.64
N PHE A 78 -0.66 -4.32 5.41
CA PHE A 78 -0.87 -3.73 4.09
C PHE A 78 0.03 -4.33 2.98
N CYS A 79 1.35 -4.37 3.19
CA CYS A 79 2.34 -4.95 2.29
C CYS A 79 3.16 -6.06 2.97
N THR A 80 2.50 -7.00 3.66
CA THR A 80 3.20 -8.13 4.28
C THR A 80 3.65 -9.19 3.25
N ALA A 81 4.74 -9.89 3.50
CA ALA A 81 5.25 -10.99 2.68
C ALA A 81 5.49 -10.59 1.21
N THR A 82 6.08 -9.40 1.02
CA THR A 82 6.41 -8.82 -0.29
C THR A 82 7.94 -8.77 -0.46
N PRO A 83 8.61 -9.92 -0.72
CA PRO A 83 10.07 -10.02 -0.63
C PRO A 83 10.83 -9.18 -1.67
N LYS A 84 10.15 -8.77 -2.75
CA LYS A 84 10.72 -7.89 -3.78
C LYS A 84 10.45 -6.41 -3.57
N LEU A 85 9.65 -6.03 -2.58
CA LEU A 85 9.29 -4.63 -2.37
C LEU A 85 10.52 -3.90 -1.85
N GLU A 86 11.17 -3.08 -2.66
CA GLU A 86 12.39 -2.35 -2.29
C GLU A 86 12.04 -1.00 -1.68
N THR A 87 11.05 -0.32 -2.25
CA THR A 87 10.70 1.07 -1.89
C THR A 87 9.23 1.22 -1.53
N CYS A 88 8.98 1.90 -0.41
CA CYS A 88 7.64 2.30 0.01
C CYS A 88 7.61 3.81 0.28
N ASP A 89 7.07 4.57 -0.66
CA ASP A 89 6.90 6.01 -0.52
C ASP A 89 5.53 6.35 0.06
N MET A 90 5.54 6.83 1.30
CA MET A 90 4.36 7.38 1.97
C MET A 90 4.55 8.85 2.37
N SER A 91 5.56 9.54 1.84
CA SER A 91 5.91 10.93 2.17
C SER A 91 4.77 11.92 1.88
N LEU A 92 3.99 11.62 0.86
CA LEU A 92 2.84 12.42 0.44
C LEU A 92 1.64 12.26 1.38
N ALA A 93 1.51 11.10 2.05
CA ALA A 93 0.35 10.70 2.85
C ALA A 93 0.27 11.43 4.21
N LYS A 94 0.27 12.76 4.18
CA LYS A 94 0.25 13.65 5.36
C LYS A 94 -0.99 13.52 6.24
N GLY A 95 -2.03 12.83 5.77
CA GLY A 95 -3.20 12.50 6.58
C GLY A 95 -2.98 11.29 7.49
N VAL A 96 -1.97 10.45 7.21
CA VAL A 96 -1.71 9.22 7.96
C VAL A 96 -1.03 9.59 9.28
N LYS A 97 -1.77 9.39 10.38
CA LYS A 97 -1.28 9.63 11.74
C LYS A 97 -0.62 8.41 12.36
N ARG A 98 -1.07 7.21 11.98
CA ARG A 98 -0.64 5.95 12.60
C ARG A 98 -0.34 4.93 11.52
N VAL A 99 0.83 4.32 11.63
CA VAL A 99 1.21 3.15 10.85
C VAL A 99 0.93 1.90 11.69
N PRO A 100 0.00 1.04 11.26
CA PRO A 100 -0.35 -0.18 11.99
C PRO A 100 0.83 -1.15 12.14
N PRO A 101 0.71 -2.16 13.03
CA PRO A 101 1.73 -3.18 13.16
C PRO A 101 1.77 -4.03 11.88
N SER A 102 2.96 -4.56 11.60
CA SER A 102 3.18 -5.50 10.51
C SER A 102 2.84 -4.99 9.10
N THR A 103 2.69 -3.67 8.91
CA THR A 103 2.40 -3.06 7.61
C THR A 103 3.38 -3.49 6.51
N LEU A 104 4.66 -3.70 6.86
CA LEU A 104 5.74 -4.13 5.97
C LEU A 104 6.44 -5.40 6.50
N GLU A 105 5.73 -6.24 7.26
CA GLU A 105 6.35 -7.44 7.83
C GLU A 105 6.75 -8.44 6.74
N SER A 106 7.97 -8.95 6.82
CA SER A 106 8.54 -9.88 5.83
C SER A 106 8.54 -9.32 4.39
N SER A 107 8.64 -8.00 4.23
CA SER A 107 8.93 -7.38 2.94
C SER A 107 10.44 -7.29 2.68
N GLY A 108 10.81 -7.05 1.43
CA GLY A 108 12.20 -6.78 1.01
C GLY A 108 12.63 -5.33 1.21
N VAL A 109 11.86 -4.53 1.96
CA VAL A 109 11.95 -3.07 1.89
C VAL A 109 13.25 -2.57 2.51
N THR A 110 14.00 -1.83 1.72
CA THR A 110 15.26 -1.19 2.11
C THR A 110 15.04 0.27 2.45
N GLU A 111 14.08 0.91 1.79
CA GLU A 111 13.78 2.32 2.01
C GLU A 111 12.27 2.56 2.19
N VAL A 112 11.93 3.29 3.26
CA VAL A 112 10.57 3.73 3.52
C VAL A 112 10.54 5.22 3.80
N LEU A 113 9.82 5.97 2.97
CA LEU A 113 9.66 7.41 3.15
C LEU A 113 8.39 7.68 3.95
N LEU A 114 8.53 7.92 5.24
CA LEU A 114 7.41 8.26 6.11
C LEU A 114 6.90 9.69 5.87
N PRO A 115 5.58 9.96 5.94
CA PRO A 115 5.08 11.31 5.97
C PRO A 115 5.44 11.96 7.31
N GLY A 116 5.75 13.26 7.29
CA GLY A 116 6.05 14.02 8.51
C GLY A 116 4.88 14.13 9.51
N SER A 117 3.70 13.61 9.16
CA SER A 117 2.50 13.56 10.00
C SER A 117 2.39 12.31 10.89
N VAL A 118 3.25 11.31 10.71
CA VAL A 118 3.16 10.07 11.49
C VAL A 118 3.48 10.37 12.95
N GLU A 119 2.47 10.21 13.80
CA GLU A 119 2.59 10.37 15.26
C GLU A 119 2.96 9.04 15.93
N ALA A 120 2.61 7.90 15.33
CA ALA A 120 2.92 6.58 15.88
C ALA A 120 3.20 5.52 14.79
N ILE A 121 4.26 4.75 15.01
CA ILE A 121 4.63 3.57 14.21
C ILE A 121 4.53 2.37 15.14
N ALA A 122 3.70 1.40 14.81
CA ALA A 122 3.56 0.19 15.61
C ALA A 122 4.69 -0.82 15.35
N ARG A 123 4.85 -1.77 16.28
CA ARG A 123 5.87 -2.84 16.21
C ARG A 123 5.71 -3.67 14.93
N GLY A 124 6.84 -4.11 14.36
CA GLY A 124 6.86 -4.89 13.12
C GLY A 124 6.99 -4.03 11.85
N PHE A 125 7.11 -2.71 11.98
CA PHE A 125 7.67 -1.85 10.94
C PHE A 125 9.20 -2.05 10.93
N ALA A 126 9.65 -3.17 10.36
CA ALA A 126 11.07 -3.47 10.21
C ALA A 126 11.48 -3.11 8.79
N VAL A 127 12.30 -2.07 8.66
CA VAL A 127 13.09 -1.81 7.46
C VAL A 127 14.43 -2.50 7.70
N LYS A 128 14.92 -3.31 6.75
CA LYS A 128 16.18 -4.05 6.91
C LYS A 128 17.38 -3.14 6.74
#